data_AF-A0A2D9SY85-F1
#
_entry.id   AF-A0A2D9SY85-F1
#
_cell.length_a   1.000
_cell.length_b   1.000
_cell.length_c   1.000
_cell.angle_alpha   90.00
_cell.angle_beta   90.00
_cell.angle_gamma   90.00
#
_symmetry.space_group_name_H-M   'P 1'
#
loop_
_entity.id
_entity.type
_entity.pdbx_description
1 polymer ?
#
loop_
_entity_poly.entity_id
_entity_poly.type
_entity_poly.pdbx_seq_one_letter_code
_entity_poly.pdbx_strand_id
1 'polypeptide(L)'
;MSPRLAVSQRFAVSQRFAALVALALVLGCSKPWMEPERAPGRTEVVVVPVPRGPEPPPALGPAEVAALARAARPDVILVEVPPADWDRVRQAIAANTPDPWLAAMPDVRALVEAAAAMGVPVEPVSGWDPEIGRAWRTFVAGTGARDPFVQRAREHRRRRDASEGDDLDWVLGTPRSRVVAWEAEALESAIPDRLGAAAPSRVGSAHVAHIREAMRAHQGQRVFIAIDARYAATVERAAAEPDGRVVSPLAFTDALD
;
A
#
# COMPACT_ATOMS: atom_id res chain seq x y z
N MET A 1 26.01 2.66 -72.05
CA MET A 1 25.61 2.19 -70.71
C MET A 1 25.36 3.42 -69.84
N SER A 2 24.10 3.69 -69.49
CA SER A 2 23.68 4.97 -68.91
C SER A 2 23.80 5.00 -67.38
N PRO A 3 24.54 5.96 -66.79
CA PRO A 3 24.80 6.03 -65.34
C PRO A 3 23.58 6.49 -64.49
N ARG A 4 22.42 6.74 -65.12
CA ARG A 4 21.22 7.27 -64.43
C ARG A 4 20.39 6.21 -63.69
N LEU A 5 20.58 4.91 -63.95
CA LEU A 5 19.81 3.85 -63.28
C LEU A 5 20.35 3.42 -61.92
N ALA A 6 21.63 3.69 -61.62
CA ALA A 6 22.26 3.28 -60.36
C ALA A 6 21.91 4.17 -59.16
N VAL A 7 21.44 5.40 -59.40
CA VAL A 7 21.13 6.38 -58.32
C VAL A 7 19.71 6.16 -57.76
N SER A 8 18.76 5.76 -58.61
CA SER A 8 17.36 5.53 -58.22
C SER A 8 17.17 4.36 -57.24
N GLN A 9 17.97 3.29 -57.36
CA GLN A 9 17.86 2.13 -56.47
C GLN A 9 18.41 2.40 -55.05
N ARG A 10 19.39 3.30 -54.90
CA ARG A 10 19.95 3.63 -53.57
C ARG A 10 19.01 4.46 -52.71
N PHE A 11 18.20 5.33 -53.32
CA PHE A 11 17.20 6.12 -52.58
C PHE A 11 16.00 5.30 -52.11
N ALA A 12 15.53 4.33 -52.91
CA ALA A 12 14.41 3.47 -52.54
C ALA A 12 14.75 2.51 -51.37
N VAL A 13 15.99 2.04 -51.29
CA VAL A 13 16.46 1.22 -50.17
C VAL A 13 16.60 2.06 -48.89
N SER A 14 17.07 3.30 -49.01
CA SER A 14 17.22 4.21 -47.86
C SER A 14 15.87 4.62 -47.27
N GLN A 15 14.84 4.85 -48.10
CA GLN A 15 13.49 5.17 -47.62
C GLN A 15 12.81 3.98 -46.94
N ARG A 16 13.00 2.75 -47.44
CA ARG A 16 12.46 1.54 -46.80
C ARG A 16 13.15 1.23 -45.47
N PHE A 17 14.45 1.48 -45.38
CA PHE A 17 15.20 1.32 -44.13
C PHE A 17 14.78 2.38 -43.09
N ALA A 18 14.59 3.63 -43.51
CA ALA A 18 14.09 4.70 -42.64
C ALA A 18 12.66 4.43 -42.14
N ALA A 19 11.77 3.89 -42.99
CA ALA A 19 10.42 3.51 -42.59
C ALA A 19 10.41 2.31 -41.62
N LEU A 20 11.30 1.32 -41.80
CA LEU A 20 11.44 0.19 -40.88
C LEU A 20 12.06 0.61 -39.53
N VAL A 21 13.02 1.52 -39.52
CA VAL A 21 13.59 2.09 -38.29
C VAL A 21 12.56 2.98 -37.58
N ALA A 22 11.78 3.78 -38.30
CA ALA A 22 10.71 4.57 -37.72
C ALA A 22 9.58 3.69 -37.16
N LEU A 23 9.21 2.59 -37.83
CA LEU A 23 8.23 1.63 -37.33
C LEU A 23 8.77 0.87 -36.10
N ALA A 24 10.06 0.51 -36.07
CA ALA A 24 10.73 -0.07 -34.91
C ALA A 24 10.87 0.92 -33.74
N LEU A 25 11.01 2.21 -34.01
CA LEU A 25 11.02 3.26 -32.99
C LEU A 25 9.62 3.57 -32.47
N VAL A 26 8.59 3.55 -33.32
CA VAL A 26 7.19 3.78 -32.89
C VAL A 26 6.64 2.57 -32.13
N LEU A 27 6.92 1.34 -32.57
CA LEU A 27 6.61 0.11 -31.81
C LEU A 27 7.55 -0.10 -30.60
N GLY A 28 8.72 0.53 -30.60
CA GLY A 28 9.66 0.57 -29.47
C GLY A 28 9.37 1.67 -28.44
N CYS A 29 8.43 2.58 -28.71
CA CYS A 29 7.99 3.63 -27.80
C CYS A 29 6.68 3.32 -27.05
N SER A 30 5.95 2.28 -27.44
CA SER A 30 5.03 1.58 -26.53
C SER A 30 5.87 0.70 -25.62
N LYS A 31 6.38 1.31 -24.55
CA LYS A 31 7.30 0.76 -23.55
C LYS A 31 6.92 -0.68 -23.12
N PRO A 32 7.66 -1.72 -23.55
CA PRO A 32 7.44 -3.09 -23.08
C PRO A 32 7.80 -3.27 -21.60
N TRP A 33 8.38 -2.25 -20.95
CA TRP A 33 8.59 -2.23 -19.51
C TRP A 33 7.36 -1.79 -18.70
N MET A 34 6.27 -1.39 -19.37
CA MET A 34 4.97 -1.13 -18.73
C MET A 34 4.06 -2.37 -18.66
N GLU A 35 4.49 -3.51 -19.21
CA GLU A 35 3.97 -4.80 -18.78
C GLU A 35 5.02 -5.46 -17.88
N PRO A 36 4.92 -5.34 -16.55
CA PRO A 36 5.73 -6.17 -15.67
C PRO A 36 5.14 -7.58 -15.71
N GLU A 37 5.55 -8.37 -16.71
CA GLU A 37 5.62 -9.80 -16.47
C GLU A 37 6.56 -9.98 -15.27
N ARG A 38 5.96 -10.32 -14.14
CA ARG A 38 6.56 -10.48 -12.80
C ARG A 38 8.02 -10.87 -12.91
N ALA A 39 8.92 -10.03 -12.39
CA ALA A 39 10.36 -10.34 -12.41
C ALA A 39 10.56 -11.72 -11.74
N PRO A 40 11.10 -12.74 -12.45
CA PRO A 40 11.20 -14.07 -11.91
C PRO A 40 11.99 -14.06 -10.60
N GLY A 41 11.37 -14.53 -9.51
CA GLY A 41 12.00 -14.69 -8.20
C GLY A 41 11.92 -13.50 -7.24
N ARG A 42 11.31 -12.36 -7.61
CA ARG A 42 11.06 -11.25 -6.68
C ARG A 42 9.59 -11.13 -6.31
N THR A 43 9.31 -10.97 -5.01
CA THR A 43 7.96 -10.72 -4.51
C THR A 43 7.57 -9.27 -4.81
N GLU A 44 6.48 -9.05 -5.55
CA GLU A 44 5.94 -7.71 -5.73
C GLU A 44 5.04 -7.37 -4.55
N VAL A 45 5.20 -6.21 -3.93
CA VAL A 45 4.41 -5.82 -2.76
C VAL A 45 3.71 -4.50 -3.04
N VAL A 46 2.39 -4.55 -3.07
CA VAL A 46 1.54 -3.35 -3.16
C VAL A 46 1.13 -2.99 -1.73
N VAL A 47 1.64 -1.88 -1.22
CA VAL A 47 1.26 -1.35 0.10
C VAL A 47 0.26 -0.22 -0.09
N VAL A 48 -0.97 -0.41 0.41
CA VAL A 48 -2.02 0.61 0.40
C VAL A 48 -2.10 1.25 1.78
N PRO A 49 -1.68 2.51 1.94
CA PRO A 49 -1.82 3.24 3.20
C PRO A 49 -3.29 3.62 3.41
N VAL A 50 -3.99 2.93 4.30
CA VAL A 50 -5.39 3.24 4.63
C VAL A 50 -5.42 4.34 5.69
N PRO A 51 -5.97 5.54 5.38
CA PRO A 51 -6.16 6.57 6.39
C PRO A 51 -7.21 6.10 7.41
N ARG A 52 -6.81 6.00 8.69
CA ARG A 52 -7.71 5.67 9.79
C ARG A 52 -7.68 6.75 10.85
N GLY A 53 -8.78 6.90 11.57
CA GLY A 53 -8.93 7.90 12.63
C GLY A 53 -10.28 8.62 12.58
N PRO A 54 -10.45 9.71 13.34
CA PRO A 54 -11.73 10.42 13.47
C PRO A 54 -12.12 11.21 12.21
N GLU A 55 -11.15 11.61 11.38
CA GLU A 55 -11.34 12.45 10.20
C GLU A 55 -10.42 11.96 9.06
N PRO A 56 -10.62 10.74 8.52
CA PRO A 56 -9.85 10.28 7.37
C PRO A 56 -10.30 11.00 6.09
N PRO A 57 -9.42 11.27 5.11
CA PRO A 57 -9.83 11.71 3.78
C PRO A 57 -10.84 10.73 3.16
N PRO A 58 -11.98 11.18 2.62
CA PRO A 58 -13.00 10.30 2.07
C PRO A 58 -12.60 9.60 0.76
N ALA A 59 -11.54 10.05 0.07
CA ALA A 59 -11.07 9.47 -1.20
C ALA A 59 -10.73 7.97 -1.17
N LEU A 60 -10.49 7.39 0.02
CA LEU A 60 -10.07 5.99 0.14
C LEU A 60 -10.89 5.25 1.21
N GLY A 61 -12.07 4.78 0.80
CA GLY A 61 -12.93 3.92 1.59
C GLY A 61 -12.70 2.42 1.35
N PRO A 62 -13.49 1.57 2.02
CA PRO A 62 -13.40 0.11 1.86
C PRO A 62 -13.61 -0.36 0.42
N ALA A 63 -14.50 0.30 -0.33
CA ALA A 63 -14.80 -0.06 -1.72
C ALA A 63 -13.61 0.23 -2.64
N GLU A 64 -12.96 1.38 -2.46
CA GLU A 64 -11.79 1.82 -3.22
C GLU A 64 -10.59 0.93 -2.92
N VAL A 65 -10.36 0.58 -1.65
CA VAL A 65 -9.31 -0.38 -1.26
C VAL A 65 -9.53 -1.75 -1.92
N ALA A 66 -10.79 -2.23 -1.97
CA ALA A 66 -11.13 -3.47 -2.66
C ALA A 66 -10.96 -3.37 -4.18
N ALA A 67 -11.28 -2.22 -4.79
CA ALA A 67 -11.07 -1.97 -6.21
C ALA A 67 -9.57 -1.98 -6.58
N LEU A 68 -8.74 -1.31 -5.78
CA LEU A 68 -7.28 -1.36 -5.90
C LEU A 68 -6.75 -2.80 -5.79
N ALA A 69 -7.26 -3.59 -4.84
CA ALA A 69 -6.87 -4.99 -4.70
C ALA A 69 -7.22 -5.81 -5.95
N ARG A 70 -8.41 -5.62 -6.53
CA ARG A 70 -8.81 -6.30 -7.77
C ARG A 70 -7.93 -5.89 -8.95
N ALA A 71 -7.67 -4.60 -9.11
CA ALA A 71 -6.83 -4.07 -10.17
C ALA A 71 -5.37 -4.56 -10.06
N ALA A 72 -4.86 -4.66 -8.83
CA ALA A 72 -3.54 -5.17 -8.54
C ALA A 72 -3.37 -6.65 -8.91
N ARG A 73 -4.44 -7.45 -9.01
CA ARG A 73 -4.39 -8.90 -9.30
C ARG A 73 -3.34 -9.63 -8.44
N PRO A 74 -3.44 -9.54 -7.10
CA PRO A 74 -2.50 -10.20 -6.20
C PRO A 74 -2.69 -11.72 -6.21
N ASP A 75 -1.63 -12.44 -5.83
CA ASP A 75 -1.69 -13.86 -5.54
C ASP A 75 -2.05 -14.11 -4.06
N VAL A 76 -1.87 -13.12 -3.19
CA VAL A 76 -2.26 -13.14 -1.76
C VAL A 76 -2.61 -11.74 -1.27
N ILE A 77 -3.63 -11.65 -0.40
CA ILE A 77 -4.00 -10.41 0.29
C ILE A 77 -3.66 -10.53 1.78
N LEU A 78 -2.84 -9.62 2.28
CA LEU A 78 -2.54 -9.49 3.70
C LEU A 78 -3.47 -8.45 4.31
N VAL A 79 -4.18 -8.84 5.37
CA VAL A 79 -5.09 -7.96 6.10
C VAL A 79 -4.54 -7.64 7.49
N GLU A 80 -4.77 -6.41 7.95
CA GLU A 80 -4.38 -5.97 9.28
C GLU A 80 -5.31 -6.54 10.36
N VAL A 81 -5.31 -7.87 10.52
CA VAL A 81 -5.96 -8.60 11.61
C VAL A 81 -4.90 -9.39 12.37
N PRO A 82 -4.92 -9.44 13.72
CA PRO A 82 -3.98 -10.27 14.46
C PRO A 82 -4.21 -11.75 14.13
N PRO A 83 -3.15 -12.55 13.92
CA PRO A 83 -3.32 -13.97 13.61
C PRO A 83 -4.20 -14.73 14.62
N ALA A 84 -4.09 -14.39 15.91
CA ALA A 84 -4.89 -14.98 16.98
C ALA A 84 -6.38 -14.62 16.92
N ASP A 85 -6.74 -13.52 16.24
CA ASP A 85 -8.11 -13.03 16.11
C ASP A 85 -8.76 -13.41 14.77
N TRP A 86 -7.99 -13.99 13.85
CA TRP A 86 -8.42 -14.19 12.47
C TRP A 86 -9.67 -15.04 12.33
N ASP A 87 -9.76 -16.16 13.05
CA ASP A 87 -10.93 -17.04 12.98
C ASP A 87 -12.20 -16.34 13.45
N ARG A 88 -12.12 -15.55 14.54
CA ARG A 88 -13.24 -14.75 15.04
C ARG A 88 -13.71 -13.74 13.99
N VAL A 89 -12.77 -12.97 13.43
CA VAL A 89 -13.09 -11.94 12.42
C VAL A 89 -13.67 -12.57 11.15
N ARG A 90 -13.08 -13.67 10.66
CA ARG A 90 -13.55 -14.40 9.47
C ARG A 90 -14.95 -14.97 9.68
N GLN A 91 -15.24 -15.53 10.84
CA GLN A 91 -16.59 -16.00 11.18
C GLN A 91 -17.60 -14.84 11.21
N ALA A 92 -17.22 -13.68 11.76
CA ALA A 92 -18.08 -12.51 11.76
C ALA A 92 -18.34 -11.94 10.35
N ILE A 93 -17.35 -12.02 9.46
CA ILE A 93 -17.54 -11.68 8.03
C ILE A 93 -18.55 -12.63 7.40
N ALA A 94 -18.34 -13.95 7.53
CA ALA A 94 -19.18 -14.98 6.93
C ALA A 94 -20.62 -14.99 7.46
N ALA A 95 -20.80 -14.73 8.77
CA ALA A 95 -22.11 -14.66 9.42
C ALA A 95 -22.77 -13.27 9.29
N ASN A 96 -22.07 -12.30 8.69
CA ASN A 96 -22.48 -10.90 8.62
C ASN A 96 -22.88 -10.31 10.00
N THR A 97 -22.10 -10.62 11.03
CA THR A 97 -22.33 -10.14 12.39
C THR A 97 -21.42 -8.96 12.74
N PRO A 98 -21.83 -8.09 13.69
CA PRO A 98 -20.97 -7.02 14.18
C PRO A 98 -19.71 -7.58 14.85
N ASP A 99 -18.56 -6.97 14.56
CA ASP A 99 -17.29 -7.28 15.18
C ASP A 99 -16.52 -5.99 15.50
N PRO A 100 -15.95 -5.82 16.71
CA PRO A 100 -15.22 -4.60 17.07
C PRO A 100 -14.04 -4.30 16.14
N TRP A 101 -13.37 -5.33 15.61
CA TRP A 101 -12.24 -5.15 14.69
C TRP A 101 -12.71 -4.61 13.35
N LEU A 102 -13.80 -5.18 12.81
CA LEU A 102 -14.40 -4.73 11.55
C LEU A 102 -14.99 -3.32 11.66
N ALA A 103 -15.47 -2.91 12.83
CA ALA A 103 -15.91 -1.54 13.07
C ALA A 103 -14.73 -0.54 13.05
N ALA A 104 -13.56 -0.95 13.54
CA ALA A 104 -12.35 -0.12 13.54
C ALA A 104 -11.61 -0.13 12.19
N MET A 105 -11.72 -1.22 11.43
CA MET A 105 -11.03 -1.46 10.17
C MET A 105 -12.03 -1.97 9.11
N PRO A 106 -12.93 -1.12 8.61
CA PRO A 106 -13.98 -1.53 7.69
C PRO A 106 -13.45 -2.04 6.34
N ASP A 107 -12.22 -1.65 5.95
CA ASP A 107 -11.51 -2.13 4.78
C ASP A 107 -11.24 -3.64 4.81
N VAL A 108 -11.08 -4.24 5.99
CA VAL A 108 -10.82 -5.68 6.15
C VAL A 108 -11.95 -6.51 5.55
N ARG A 109 -13.22 -6.14 5.79
CA ARG A 109 -14.37 -6.86 5.23
C ARG A 109 -14.34 -6.83 3.70
N ALA A 110 -14.17 -5.63 3.14
CA ALA A 110 -14.17 -5.44 1.69
C ALA A 110 -13.03 -6.20 1.00
N LEU A 111 -11.85 -6.28 1.63
CA LEU A 111 -10.72 -7.06 1.12
C LEU A 111 -10.96 -8.56 1.18
N VAL A 112 -11.54 -9.07 2.25
CA VAL A 112 -11.86 -10.50 2.37
C VAL A 112 -12.90 -10.91 1.32
N GLU A 113 -13.92 -10.07 1.11
CA GLU A 113 -14.94 -10.29 0.08
C GLU A 113 -14.33 -10.21 -1.33
N ALA A 114 -13.43 -9.25 -1.59
CA ALA A 114 -12.72 -9.16 -2.86
C ALA A 114 -11.81 -10.37 -3.10
N ALA A 115 -11.07 -10.82 -2.09
CA ALA A 115 -10.21 -12.00 -2.16
C ALA A 115 -11.02 -13.26 -2.48
N ALA A 116 -12.17 -13.45 -1.82
CA ALA A 116 -13.08 -14.56 -2.10
C ALA A 116 -13.60 -14.54 -3.54
N ALA A 117 -13.96 -13.36 -4.07
CA ALA A 117 -14.40 -13.21 -5.45
C ALA A 117 -13.30 -13.51 -6.48
N MET A 118 -12.04 -13.28 -6.13
CA MET A 118 -10.88 -13.55 -6.98
C MET A 118 -10.31 -14.97 -6.82
N GLY A 119 -10.74 -15.72 -5.80
CA GLY A 119 -10.12 -17.00 -5.44
C GLY A 119 -8.71 -16.87 -4.84
N VAL A 120 -8.43 -15.73 -4.20
CA VAL A 120 -7.11 -15.39 -3.63
C VAL A 120 -7.10 -15.66 -2.12
N PRO A 121 -6.04 -16.27 -1.56
CA PRO A 121 -5.90 -16.46 -0.12
C PRO A 121 -5.77 -15.13 0.63
N VAL A 122 -6.28 -15.11 1.87
CA VAL A 122 -6.15 -14.00 2.81
C VAL A 122 -5.33 -14.43 4.02
N GLU A 123 -4.35 -13.63 4.40
CA GLU A 123 -3.54 -13.87 5.60
C GLU A 123 -3.60 -12.70 6.60
N PRO A 124 -3.77 -13.01 7.90
CA PRO A 124 -3.72 -12.00 8.97
C PRO A 124 -2.27 -11.64 9.30
N VAL A 125 -1.93 -10.34 9.30
CA VAL A 125 -0.54 -9.87 9.56
C VAL A 125 -0.44 -8.71 10.55
N SER A 126 -1.48 -8.47 11.34
CA SER A 126 -1.41 -7.40 12.34
C SER A 126 -0.48 -7.77 13.49
N GLY A 127 0.42 -6.84 13.83
CA GLY A 127 1.21 -6.91 15.05
C GLY A 127 0.47 -6.42 16.30
N TRP A 128 -0.81 -6.08 16.18
CA TRP A 128 -1.62 -5.70 17.34
C TRP A 128 -1.91 -6.90 18.23
N ASP A 129 -1.81 -6.69 19.53
CA ASP A 129 -2.20 -7.66 20.55
C ASP A 129 -3.04 -6.98 21.64
N PRO A 130 -3.63 -7.75 22.58
CA PRO A 130 -4.40 -7.19 23.68
C PRO A 130 -3.61 -6.24 24.60
N GLU A 131 -2.29 -6.41 24.74
CA GLU A 131 -1.43 -5.54 25.55
C GLU A 131 -1.26 -4.17 24.90
N ILE A 132 -0.94 -4.13 23.60
CA ILE A 132 -0.88 -2.92 22.78
C ILE A 132 -2.23 -2.18 22.85
N GLY A 133 -3.34 -2.91 22.68
CA GLY A 133 -4.69 -2.36 22.81
C GLY A 133 -4.97 -1.74 24.19
N ARG A 134 -4.56 -2.41 25.28
CA ARG A 134 -4.69 -1.87 26.65
C ARG A 134 -3.83 -0.62 26.84
N ALA A 135 -2.55 -0.68 26.45
CA ALA A 135 -1.62 0.44 26.57
C ALA A 135 -2.12 1.67 25.80
N TRP A 136 -2.63 1.48 24.58
CA TRP A 136 -3.21 2.55 23.77
C TRP A 136 -4.44 3.18 24.44
N ARG A 137 -5.36 2.37 24.98
CA ARG A 137 -6.55 2.89 25.69
C ARG A 137 -6.18 3.66 26.96
N THR A 138 -5.25 3.14 27.76
CA THR A 138 -4.71 3.82 28.94
C THR A 138 -4.10 5.16 28.57
N PHE A 139 -3.31 5.17 27.50
CA PHE A 139 -2.68 6.37 26.97
C PHE A 139 -3.71 7.44 26.55
N VAL A 140 -4.73 7.05 25.77
CA VAL A 140 -5.81 7.95 25.33
C VAL A 140 -6.58 8.53 26.52
N ALA A 141 -6.88 7.71 27.54
CA ALA A 141 -7.58 8.17 28.75
C ALA A 141 -6.74 9.11 29.64
N GLY A 142 -5.42 8.95 29.64
CA GLY A 142 -4.49 9.59 30.58
C GLY A 142 -3.97 10.99 30.21
N THR A 143 -4.62 11.75 29.31
CA THR A 143 -4.21 13.08 28.76
C THR A 143 -3.20 13.09 27.60
N GLY A 144 -2.98 11.95 26.96
CA GLY A 144 -1.91 11.70 25.99
C GLY A 144 -1.72 12.62 24.77
N ALA A 145 -2.59 13.60 24.51
CA ALA A 145 -2.51 14.40 23.29
C ALA A 145 -2.10 15.87 23.49
N ARG A 146 -1.85 16.37 24.71
CA ARG A 146 -1.67 17.82 24.93
C ARG A 146 -0.24 18.34 24.73
N ASP A 147 0.70 17.48 24.34
CA ASP A 147 2.08 17.91 24.09
C ASP A 147 2.16 18.89 22.90
N PRO A 148 2.86 20.05 23.01
CA PRO A 148 2.93 21.04 21.94
C PRO A 148 3.56 20.52 20.64
N PHE A 149 4.51 19.60 20.72
CA PHE A 149 5.16 19.03 19.53
C PHE A 149 4.21 18.07 18.81
N VAL A 150 3.50 17.23 19.55
CA VAL A 150 2.44 16.36 19.01
C VAL A 150 1.32 17.17 18.36
N GLN A 151 0.89 18.27 19.02
CA GLN A 151 -0.12 19.17 18.47
C GLN A 151 0.33 19.83 17.17
N ARG A 152 1.59 20.29 17.10
CA ARG A 152 2.14 20.88 15.88
C ARG A 152 2.19 19.88 14.73
N ALA A 153 2.59 18.63 14.99
CA ALA A 153 2.63 17.59 13.97
C ALA A 153 1.22 17.25 13.46
N ARG A 154 0.26 17.11 14.38
CA ARG A 154 -1.16 16.89 14.04
C ARG A 154 -1.77 18.04 13.25
N GLU A 155 -1.53 19.29 13.66
CA GLU A 155 -2.03 20.47 12.96
C GLU A 155 -1.42 20.58 11.57
N HIS A 156 -0.13 20.30 11.42
CA HIS A 156 0.50 20.25 10.11
C HIS A 156 -0.14 19.19 9.21
N ARG A 157 -0.36 17.97 9.71
CA ARG A 157 -1.08 16.94 8.94
C ARG A 157 -2.45 17.41 8.52
N ARG A 158 -3.25 17.94 9.45
CA ARG A 158 -4.60 18.45 9.15
C ARG A 158 -4.58 19.54 8.09
N ARG A 159 -3.64 20.48 8.15
CA ARG A 159 -3.50 21.52 7.13
C ARG A 159 -3.15 20.95 5.76
N ARG A 160 -2.28 19.93 5.71
CA ARG A 160 -1.92 19.24 4.46
C ARG A 160 -3.09 18.42 3.91
N ASP A 161 -3.74 17.61 4.74
CA ASP A 161 -4.95 16.86 4.37
C ASP A 161 -6.05 17.83 3.87
N ALA A 162 -6.22 19.00 4.48
CA ALA A 162 -7.19 20.01 4.03
C ALA A 162 -6.77 20.74 2.74
N SER A 163 -5.48 20.93 2.48
CA SER A 163 -5.01 21.62 1.27
C SER A 163 -5.01 20.72 0.03
N GLU A 164 -4.68 19.45 0.22
CA GLU A 164 -4.60 18.46 -0.87
C GLU A 164 -5.95 17.75 -1.07
N GLY A 165 -6.79 17.72 -0.03
CA GLY A 165 -8.14 17.17 -0.09
C GLY A 165 -8.14 15.67 -0.38
N ASP A 166 -8.94 15.30 -1.39
CA ASP A 166 -9.18 13.92 -1.83
C ASP A 166 -8.29 13.48 -2.99
N ASP A 167 -7.23 14.23 -3.28
CA ASP A 167 -6.25 13.85 -4.30
C ASP A 167 -5.64 12.47 -3.97
N LEU A 168 -5.82 11.50 -4.85
CA LEU A 168 -5.29 10.14 -4.68
C LEU A 168 -3.77 10.13 -4.63
N ASP A 169 -3.08 11.02 -5.36
CA ASP A 169 -1.63 11.18 -5.30
C ASP A 169 -1.17 11.60 -3.91
N TRP A 170 -1.99 12.40 -3.20
CA TRP A 170 -1.76 12.72 -1.81
C TRP A 170 -2.12 11.54 -0.89
N VAL A 171 -3.33 10.99 -1.00
CA VAL A 171 -3.86 9.99 -0.07
C VAL A 171 -3.03 8.70 -0.06
N LEU A 172 -2.63 8.23 -1.24
CA LEU A 172 -1.84 7.02 -1.45
C LEU A 172 -0.33 7.27 -1.54
N GLY A 173 0.08 8.54 -1.67
CA GLY A 173 1.46 8.89 -1.96
C GLY A 173 2.40 8.89 -0.75
N THR A 174 3.68 8.70 -1.05
CA THR A 174 4.78 8.84 -0.08
C THR A 174 4.78 10.16 0.70
N PRO A 175 4.43 11.34 0.12
CA PRO A 175 4.40 12.59 0.87
C PRO A 175 3.50 12.54 2.11
N ARG A 176 2.30 11.97 1.97
CA ARG A 176 1.37 11.84 3.09
C ARG A 176 1.84 10.82 4.11
N SER A 177 2.30 9.65 3.65
CA SER A 177 2.87 8.62 4.54
C SER A 177 3.99 9.17 5.43
N ARG A 178 4.83 10.08 4.90
CA ARG A 178 5.87 10.76 5.70
C ARG A 178 5.30 11.71 6.76
N VAL A 179 4.25 12.46 6.43
CA VAL A 179 3.59 13.37 7.38
C VAL A 179 2.91 12.58 8.50
N VAL A 180 2.26 11.47 8.18
CA VAL A 180 1.63 10.57 9.16
C VAL A 180 2.70 9.91 10.04
N ALA A 181 3.79 9.41 9.46
CA ALA A 181 4.91 8.84 10.19
C ALA A 181 5.54 9.87 11.15
N TRP A 182 5.71 11.11 10.70
CA TRP A 182 6.22 12.18 11.55
C TRP A 182 5.31 12.51 12.74
N GLU A 183 3.98 12.51 12.59
CA GLU A 183 3.07 12.64 13.74
C GLU A 183 3.25 11.48 14.73
N ALA A 184 3.42 10.25 14.24
CA ALA A 184 3.67 9.08 15.09
C ALA A 184 5.02 9.16 15.81
N GLU A 185 6.08 9.59 15.14
CA GLU A 185 7.40 9.82 15.75
C GLU A 185 7.36 10.94 16.79
N ALA A 186 6.61 12.02 16.52
CA ALA A 186 6.40 13.11 17.47
C ALA A 186 5.66 12.62 18.73
N LEU A 187 4.65 11.77 18.54
CA LEU A 187 3.94 11.11 19.63
C LEU A 187 4.90 10.28 20.47
N GLU A 188 5.72 9.43 19.83
CA GLU A 188 6.64 8.55 20.55
C GLU A 188 7.72 9.34 21.30
N SER A 189 8.26 10.38 20.68
CA SER A 189 9.34 11.20 21.26
C SER A 189 8.89 12.06 22.44
N ALA A 190 7.65 12.55 22.43
CA ALA A 190 7.14 13.43 23.48
C ALA A 190 6.88 12.69 24.81
N ILE A 191 6.61 11.38 24.73
CA ILE A 191 6.06 10.59 25.85
C ILE A 191 6.51 9.11 25.79
N PRO A 192 7.81 8.83 25.62
CA PRO A 192 8.30 7.48 25.33
C PRO A 192 7.87 6.45 26.38
N ASP A 193 7.87 6.83 27.67
CA ASP A 193 7.54 5.93 28.77
C ASP A 193 6.03 5.67 28.92
N ARG A 194 5.17 6.55 28.39
CA ARG A 194 3.70 6.45 28.58
C ARG A 194 3.02 5.59 27.54
N LEU A 195 3.61 5.45 26.36
CA LEU A 195 3.02 4.61 25.30
C LEU A 195 3.19 3.12 25.59
N GLY A 196 4.24 2.73 26.33
CA GLY A 196 4.49 1.33 26.68
C GLY A 196 4.49 0.44 25.44
N ALA A 197 3.73 -0.65 25.43
CA ALA A 197 3.59 -1.53 24.26
C ALA A 197 3.00 -0.83 23.03
N ALA A 198 2.23 0.25 23.20
CA ALA A 198 1.59 1.00 22.11
C ALA A 198 2.50 2.03 21.43
N ALA A 199 3.80 2.04 21.74
CA ALA A 199 4.77 2.87 21.04
C ALA A 199 4.78 2.52 19.54
N PRO A 200 4.63 3.51 18.62
CA PRO A 200 4.60 3.26 17.18
C PRO A 200 5.75 2.38 16.66
N SER A 201 6.96 2.53 17.18
CA SER A 201 8.11 1.69 16.83
C SER A 201 7.91 0.21 17.17
N ARG A 202 7.27 -0.10 18.31
CA ARG A 202 7.01 -1.47 18.77
C ARG A 202 5.89 -2.11 17.97
N VAL A 203 4.79 -1.38 17.77
CA VAL A 203 3.67 -1.84 16.95
C VAL A 203 4.13 -2.07 15.51
N GLY A 204 4.88 -1.11 14.94
CA GLY A 204 5.48 -1.24 13.61
C GLY A 204 6.42 -2.44 13.49
N SER A 205 7.25 -2.71 14.51
CA SER A 205 8.13 -3.89 14.53
C SER A 205 7.36 -5.21 14.55
N ALA A 206 6.26 -5.28 15.31
CA ALA A 206 5.40 -6.45 15.35
C ALA A 206 4.69 -6.68 13.99
N HIS A 207 4.18 -5.63 13.36
CA HIS A 207 3.66 -5.72 11.98
C HIS A 207 4.70 -6.24 11.01
N VAL A 208 5.91 -5.65 11.04
CA VAL A 208 7.01 -6.04 10.15
C VAL A 208 7.41 -7.50 10.34
N ALA A 209 7.38 -8.03 11.57
CA ALA A 209 7.67 -9.44 11.83
C ALA A 209 6.69 -10.37 11.10
N HIS A 210 5.39 -10.14 11.25
CA HIS A 210 4.36 -10.94 10.57
C HIS A 210 4.38 -10.76 9.05
N ILE A 211 4.57 -9.53 8.56
CA ILE A 211 4.65 -9.26 7.13
C ILE A 211 5.87 -9.94 6.50
N ARG A 212 7.04 -9.90 7.15
CA ARG A 212 8.23 -10.61 6.67
C ARG A 212 8.05 -12.12 6.67
N GLU A 213 7.31 -12.67 7.62
CA GLU A 213 6.95 -14.08 7.61
C GLU A 213 6.05 -14.42 6.42
N ALA A 214 4.96 -13.68 6.22
CA ALA A 214 4.06 -13.85 5.08
C ALA A 214 4.80 -13.68 3.74
N MET A 215 5.61 -12.63 3.59
CA MET A 215 6.38 -12.39 2.36
C MET A 215 7.35 -13.53 2.03
N ARG A 216 7.95 -14.17 3.03
CA ARG A 216 8.81 -15.34 2.82
C ARG A 216 8.00 -16.56 2.37
N ALA A 217 6.79 -16.75 2.89
CA ALA A 217 5.90 -17.81 2.44
C ALA A 217 5.43 -17.62 0.99
N HIS A 218 5.31 -16.35 0.55
CA HIS A 218 4.82 -15.96 -0.78
C HIS A 218 5.94 -15.43 -1.67
N GLN A 219 7.10 -16.06 -1.65
CA GLN A 219 8.24 -15.64 -2.46
C GLN A 219 7.91 -15.71 -3.96
N GLY A 220 8.22 -14.64 -4.72
CA GLY A 220 7.97 -14.57 -6.16
C GLY A 220 6.52 -14.29 -6.55
N GLN A 221 5.65 -14.01 -5.57
CA GLN A 221 4.25 -13.67 -5.78
C GLN A 221 4.01 -12.16 -5.68
N ARG A 222 2.84 -11.70 -6.14
CA ARG A 222 2.32 -10.36 -5.86
C ARG A 222 1.49 -10.38 -4.59
N VAL A 223 1.96 -9.68 -3.59
CA VAL A 223 1.34 -9.48 -2.29
C VAL A 223 0.66 -8.13 -2.27
N PHE A 224 -0.62 -8.09 -1.89
CA PHE A 224 -1.33 -6.84 -1.63
C PHE A 224 -1.54 -6.67 -0.12
N ILE A 225 -1.21 -5.50 0.42
CA ILE A 225 -1.29 -5.20 1.85
C ILE A 225 -2.04 -3.89 2.03
N ALA A 226 -3.18 -3.92 2.72
CA ALA A 226 -3.81 -2.70 3.23
C ALA A 226 -3.46 -2.56 4.72
N ILE A 227 -2.80 -1.46 5.07
CA ILE A 227 -2.36 -1.21 6.43
C ILE A 227 -2.63 0.23 6.82
N ASP A 228 -2.84 0.49 8.11
CA ASP A 228 -2.91 1.83 8.66
C ASP A 228 -1.77 2.70 8.13
N ALA A 229 -2.12 3.88 7.59
CA ALA A 229 -1.16 4.81 7.00
C ALA A 229 0.01 5.18 7.93
N ARG A 230 -0.15 5.05 9.26
CA ARG A 230 0.93 5.24 10.24
C ARG A 230 2.08 4.25 10.10
N TYR A 231 1.81 3.06 9.58
CA TYR A 231 2.79 2.00 9.45
C TYR A 231 3.23 1.74 8.02
N ALA A 232 2.57 2.33 7.02
CA ALA A 232 2.85 2.10 5.61
C ALA A 232 4.33 2.31 5.24
N ALA A 233 4.94 3.43 5.62
CA ALA A 233 6.36 3.69 5.33
C ALA A 233 7.31 2.68 6.02
N THR A 234 6.93 2.14 7.18
CA THR A 234 7.69 1.09 7.87
C THR A 234 7.55 -0.25 7.17
N VAL A 235 6.34 -0.58 6.70
CA VAL A 235 6.07 -1.78 5.91
C VAL A 235 6.73 -1.74 4.54
N GLU A 236 6.64 -0.62 3.82
CA GLU A 236 7.31 -0.43 2.52
C GLU A 236 8.81 -0.67 2.63
N ARG A 237 9.47 -0.11 3.65
CA ARG A 237 10.89 -0.35 3.91
C ARG A 237 11.18 -1.82 4.17
N ALA A 238 10.39 -2.47 5.02
CA ALA A 238 10.55 -3.90 5.31
C ALA A 238 10.31 -4.79 4.09
N ALA A 239 9.36 -4.40 3.24
CA ALA A 239 8.99 -5.11 2.02
C ALA A 239 10.01 -4.92 0.89
N ALA A 240 10.90 -3.92 0.97
CA ALA A 240 11.96 -3.72 -0.01
C ALA A 240 13.20 -4.62 0.22
N GLU A 241 13.27 -5.37 1.32
CA GLU A 241 14.46 -6.12 1.73
C GLU A 241 14.23 -7.64 1.83
N PRO A 242 15.18 -8.50 1.41
CA PRO A 242 16.15 -8.31 0.31
C PRO A 242 15.54 -8.57 -1.09
N ASP A 243 14.40 -9.27 -1.16
CA ASP A 243 13.87 -9.85 -2.41
C ASP A 243 12.51 -9.30 -2.83
N GLY A 244 11.98 -8.33 -2.08
CA GLY A 244 10.72 -7.67 -2.39
C GLY A 244 10.91 -6.42 -3.25
N ARG A 245 9.93 -6.17 -4.12
CA ARG A 245 9.80 -4.94 -4.91
C ARG A 245 8.51 -4.25 -4.49
N VAL A 246 8.61 -3.09 -3.85
CA VAL A 246 7.44 -2.26 -3.57
C VAL A 246 6.92 -1.66 -4.88
N VAL A 247 5.64 -1.86 -5.14
CA VAL A 247 4.90 -1.29 -6.27
C VAL A 247 3.95 -0.24 -5.71
N SER A 248 3.99 0.97 -6.28
CA SER A 248 3.12 2.05 -5.84
C SER A 248 1.66 1.69 -6.10
N PRO A 249 0.75 1.90 -5.12
CA PRO A 249 -0.68 1.69 -5.34
C PRO A 249 -1.27 2.65 -6.38
N LEU A 250 -0.61 3.78 -6.66
CA LEU A 250 -1.01 4.73 -7.70
C LEU A 250 -1.06 4.10 -9.10
N ALA A 251 -0.27 3.05 -9.34
CA ALA A 251 -0.27 2.30 -10.60
C ALA A 251 -1.60 1.56 -10.88
N PHE A 252 -2.54 1.55 -9.93
CA PHE A 252 -3.82 0.86 -10.04
C PHE A 252 -5.03 1.79 -9.88
N THR A 253 -4.81 3.11 -9.86
CA THR A 253 -5.87 4.10 -9.58
C THR A 253 -6.83 4.32 -10.74
N ASP A 254 -6.45 4.00 -11.98
CA ASP A 254 -7.37 3.98 -13.14
C ASP A 254 -8.60 3.07 -12.94
N ALA A 255 -8.56 2.16 -11.96
CA ALA A 255 -9.68 1.30 -11.60
C ALA A 255 -10.68 1.94 -10.61
N LEU A 256 -10.44 3.18 -10.19
CA LEU A 256 -11.28 3.94 -9.27
C LEU A 256 -12.22 4.92 -10.00
N ASP A 257 -12.04 5.08 -11.32
CA ASP A 257 -12.91 5.86 -12.23
C ASP A 257 -14.09 5.03 -12.75
#